data_AF-A0A086JDJ9-F1
#
_entry.id   AF-A0A086JDJ9-F1
#
_cell.length_a   1.000
_cell.length_b   1.000
_cell.length_c   1.000
_cell.angle_alpha   90.00
_cell.angle_beta   90.00
_cell.angle_gamma   90.00
#
_symmetry.space_group_name_H-M   'P 1'
#
loop_
_entity.id
_entity.type
_entity.pdbx_description
1 polymer ?
#
loop_
_entity_poly.entity_id
_entity_poly.type
_entity_poly.pdbx_seq_one_letter_code
_entity_poly.pdbx_strand_id
1 'polypeptide(L)'
;NIVETAVGALMLTRERRRAAAREAADRIAALELRHSNLVDSFRRGSLGLGVQAGSVLESHRALRQARQDALQEAKAFQEEEASLQDFIDASYHERERQEHRSHDLHKRRLRNQLAEYALLRAEAALERQRQAATLQRRLMDVLSQALVAEGEEDIRRIRYEEETIRRQLQDLDEERTNPHRGRRKPA
;
A
#
# COMPACT_ATOMS: atom_id res chain seq x y z
N ASN A 1 16.04 0.25 0.83
CA ASN A 1 17.45 0.23 0.40
C ASN A 1 17.66 -0.04 -1.09
N ILE A 2 17.08 -1.08 -1.74
CA ILE A 2 17.35 -1.37 -3.18
C ILE A 2 16.84 -0.27 -4.15
N VAL A 3 15.65 0.29 -3.90
CA VAL A 3 15.11 1.39 -4.74
C VAL A 3 15.90 2.68 -4.55
N GLU A 4 16.31 2.99 -3.31
CA GLU A 4 17.14 4.16 -3.01
C GLU A 4 18.51 4.07 -3.70
N THR A 5 19.11 2.87 -3.74
CA THR A 5 20.33 2.65 -4.50
C THR A 5 20.13 2.84 -6.01
N ALA A 6 18.99 2.41 -6.57
CA ALA A 6 18.67 2.62 -7.98
C ALA A 6 18.44 4.12 -8.31
N VAL A 7 17.77 4.86 -7.42
CA VAL A 7 17.62 6.33 -7.54
C VAL A 7 18.98 7.02 -7.49
N GLY A 8 19.86 6.61 -6.58
CA GLY A 8 21.24 7.10 -6.52
C GLY A 8 22.02 6.82 -7.80
N ALA A 9 21.93 5.60 -8.34
CA ALA A 9 22.55 5.24 -9.61
C ALA A 9 21.98 6.06 -10.79
N LEU A 10 20.68 6.33 -10.81
CA LEU A 10 20.04 7.16 -11.85
C LEU A 10 20.54 8.62 -11.82
N MET A 11 20.74 9.18 -10.63
CA MET A 11 21.29 10.53 -10.50
C MET A 11 22.75 10.58 -10.97
N LEU A 12 23.57 9.59 -10.57
CA LEU A 12 24.97 9.50 -10.99
C LEU A 12 25.12 9.29 -12.50
N THR A 13 24.28 8.46 -13.12
CA THR A 13 24.28 8.24 -14.59
C THR A 13 23.90 9.52 -15.34
N ARG A 14 22.91 10.28 -14.85
CA ARG A 14 22.58 11.61 -15.39
C ARG A 14 23.72 12.61 -15.29
N GLU A 15 24.44 12.62 -14.17
CA GLU A 15 25.62 13.47 -14.00
C GLU A 15 26.73 13.09 -14.97
N ARG A 16 27.03 11.79 -15.10
CA ARG A 16 28.01 11.26 -16.06
C ARG A 16 27.62 11.60 -17.50
N ARG A 17 26.35 11.43 -17.88
CA ARG A 17 25.86 11.83 -19.22
C ARG A 17 26.07 13.30 -19.49
N ARG A 18 25.78 14.18 -18.52
CA ARG A 18 25.98 15.63 -18.68
C ARG A 18 27.45 15.98 -18.81
N ALA A 19 28.32 15.33 -18.03
CA ALA A 19 29.77 15.52 -18.11
C ALA A 19 30.30 15.04 -19.48
N ALA A 20 29.95 13.82 -19.90
CA ALA A 20 30.32 13.26 -21.19
C ALA A 20 29.82 14.12 -22.36
N ALA A 21 28.59 14.63 -22.30
CA ALA A 21 28.05 15.53 -23.32
C ALA A 21 28.84 16.84 -23.44
N ARG A 22 29.30 17.40 -22.31
CA ARG A 22 30.17 18.60 -22.31
C ARG A 22 31.53 18.29 -22.92
N GLU A 23 32.16 17.21 -22.47
CA GLU A 23 33.46 16.80 -23.01
C GLU A 23 33.40 16.49 -24.50
N ALA A 24 32.35 15.81 -24.96
CA ALA A 24 32.13 15.54 -26.38
C ALA A 24 31.94 16.84 -27.18
N ALA A 25 31.15 17.79 -26.65
CA ALA A 25 30.95 19.10 -27.28
C ALA A 25 32.28 19.87 -27.41
N ASP A 26 33.10 19.91 -26.35
CA ASP A 26 34.39 20.59 -26.35
C ASP A 26 35.36 19.94 -27.35
N ARG A 27 35.43 18.60 -27.38
CA ARG A 27 36.25 17.85 -28.35
C ARG A 27 35.82 18.12 -29.79
N ILE A 28 34.51 18.10 -30.06
CA ILE A 28 33.96 18.37 -31.40
C ILE A 28 34.27 19.81 -31.81
N ALA A 29 34.06 20.80 -30.93
CA ALA A 29 34.35 22.20 -31.21
C ALA A 29 35.84 22.43 -31.54
N ALA A 30 36.75 21.79 -30.79
CA ALA A 30 38.18 21.85 -31.07
C ALA A 30 38.55 21.25 -32.44
N LEU A 31 37.94 20.12 -32.79
CA LEU A 31 38.12 19.49 -34.10
C LEU A 31 37.53 20.35 -35.23
N GLU A 32 36.41 21.03 -35.01
CA GLU A 32 35.76 21.92 -35.98
C GLU A 32 36.65 23.12 -36.28
N LEU A 33 37.23 23.74 -35.25
CA LEU A 33 38.19 24.84 -35.39
C LEU A 33 39.46 24.39 -36.14
N ARG A 34 39.98 23.20 -35.83
CA ARG A 34 41.13 22.66 -36.55
C ARG A 34 40.82 22.41 -38.02
N HIS A 35 39.65 21.84 -38.31
CA HIS A 35 39.21 21.58 -39.68
C HIS A 35 39.00 22.87 -40.47
N SER A 36 38.36 23.90 -39.88
CA SER A 36 38.16 25.18 -40.56
C SER A 36 39.50 25.85 -40.92
N ASN A 37 40.47 25.86 -40.00
CA ASN A 37 41.81 26.38 -40.25
C ASN A 37 42.54 25.63 -41.39
N LEU A 38 42.40 24.29 -41.44
CA LEU A 38 42.95 23.48 -42.54
C LEU A 38 42.28 23.77 -43.88
N VAL A 39 40.95 23.93 -43.90
CA VAL A 39 40.20 24.29 -45.12
C VAL A 39 40.58 25.67 -45.62
N ASP A 40 40.71 26.66 -44.72
CA ASP A 40 41.06 28.03 -45.08
C ASP A 40 42.49 28.16 -45.61
N SER A 41 43.44 27.45 -44.99
CA SER A 41 44.83 27.40 -45.48
C SER A 41 44.96 26.68 -46.82
N PHE A 42 44.19 25.61 -47.05
CA PHE A 42 44.12 24.93 -48.35
C PHE A 42 43.56 25.85 -49.44
N ARG A 43 42.46 26.57 -49.15
CA ARG A 43 41.83 27.52 -50.08
C ARG A 43 42.74 28.67 -50.51
N ARG A 44 43.61 29.15 -49.61
CA ARG A 44 44.53 30.27 -49.88
C ARG A 44 45.79 29.86 -50.66
N GLY A 45 45.96 28.58 -51.00
CA GLY A 45 47.13 28.10 -51.75
C GLY A 45 48.46 28.23 -51.01
N SER A 46 48.42 28.46 -49.69
CA SER A 46 49.59 28.78 -48.87
C SER A 46 50.59 27.63 -48.71
N LEU A 47 50.26 26.41 -49.14
CA LEU A 47 51.01 25.19 -48.84
C LEU A 47 50.78 24.12 -49.94
N GLY A 48 51.75 23.22 -50.16
CA GLY A 48 51.82 22.32 -51.35
C GLY A 48 50.66 21.32 -51.52
N LEU A 49 50.17 21.18 -52.77
CA LEU A 49 48.89 20.55 -53.16
C LEU A 49 48.65 19.09 -52.73
N GLY A 50 49.68 18.23 -52.67
CA GLY A 50 49.50 16.78 -52.48
C GLY A 50 49.32 16.32 -51.03
N VAL A 51 50.10 16.86 -50.10
CA VAL A 51 50.11 16.45 -48.68
C VAL A 51 48.90 17.02 -47.91
N GLN A 52 48.28 18.07 -48.43
CA GLN A 52 47.24 18.82 -47.71
C GLN A 52 45.80 18.43 -48.02
N ALA A 53 45.52 17.93 -49.23
CA ALA A 53 44.20 17.36 -49.51
C ALA A 53 43.92 16.15 -48.59
N GLY A 54 44.97 15.36 -48.28
CA GLY A 54 44.90 14.27 -47.31
C GLY A 54 44.54 14.73 -45.90
N SER A 55 45.18 15.78 -45.39
CA SER A 55 44.94 16.27 -44.02
C SER A 55 43.55 16.90 -43.82
N VAL A 56 42.99 17.55 -44.86
CA VAL A 56 41.59 18.03 -44.84
C VAL A 56 40.61 16.86 -44.79
N LEU A 57 40.84 15.81 -45.56
CA LEU A 57 40.00 14.61 -45.54
C LEU A 57 40.11 13.85 -44.21
N GLU A 58 41.30 13.73 -43.64
CA GLU A 58 41.53 13.12 -42.32
C GLU A 58 40.83 13.87 -41.20
N SER A 59 40.93 15.21 -41.18
CA SER A 59 40.23 16.03 -40.18
C SER A 59 38.71 15.93 -40.30
N HIS A 60 38.17 15.84 -41.52
CA HIS A 60 36.74 15.59 -41.74
C HIS A 60 36.29 14.21 -41.26
N ARG A 61 37.10 13.17 -41.50
CA ARG A 61 36.84 11.82 -40.99
C ARG A 61 36.85 11.79 -39.46
N ALA A 62 37.84 12.43 -38.83
CA ALA A 62 37.94 12.54 -37.37
C ALA A 62 36.71 13.27 -36.79
N LEU A 63 36.23 14.34 -37.43
CA LEU A 63 35.01 15.04 -37.03
C LEU A 63 33.75 14.17 -37.11
N ARG A 64 33.59 13.43 -38.22
CA ARG A 64 32.46 12.51 -38.38
C ARG A 64 32.49 11.42 -37.33
N GLN A 65 33.67 10.85 -37.06
CA GLN A 65 33.84 9.82 -36.05
C GLN A 65 33.53 10.36 -34.65
N ALA A 66 34.09 11.51 -34.25
CA ALA A 66 33.81 12.12 -32.95
C ALA A 66 32.30 12.40 -32.73
N ARG A 67 31.59 12.82 -33.78
CA ARG A 67 30.13 13.00 -33.72
C ARG A 67 29.38 11.67 -33.59
N GLN A 68 29.82 10.62 -34.28
CA GLN A 68 29.23 9.29 -34.18
C GLN A 68 29.46 8.69 -32.79
N ASP A 69 30.67 8.80 -32.26
CA ASP A 69 31.04 8.31 -30.93
C ASP A 69 30.21 9.03 -29.85
N ALA A 70 30.07 10.36 -29.93
CA ALA A 70 29.24 11.13 -29.01
C ALA A 70 27.75 10.71 -29.05
N LEU A 71 27.22 10.40 -30.24
CA LEU A 71 25.85 9.90 -30.39
C LEU A 71 25.69 8.49 -29.80
N GLN A 72 26.67 7.61 -29.97
CA GLN A 72 26.63 6.27 -29.40
C GLN A 72 26.72 6.30 -27.87
N GLU A 73 27.62 7.12 -27.33
CA GLU A 73 27.77 7.31 -25.88
C GLU A 73 26.49 7.92 -25.27
N ALA A 74 25.89 8.91 -25.93
CA ALA A 74 24.61 9.48 -25.50
C ALA A 74 23.48 8.44 -25.48
N LYS A 75 23.43 7.54 -26.48
CA LYS A 75 22.44 6.45 -26.51
C LYS A 75 22.66 5.45 -25.38
N ALA A 76 23.91 5.04 -25.12
CA ALA A 76 24.22 4.13 -24.04
C ALA A 76 23.77 4.68 -22.67
N PHE A 77 24.04 5.96 -22.39
CA PHE A 77 23.55 6.61 -21.17
C PHE A 77 22.01 6.71 -21.13
N GLN A 78 21.35 6.95 -22.25
CA GLN A 78 19.88 6.98 -22.31
C GLN A 78 19.26 5.61 -22.02
N GLU A 79 19.85 4.53 -22.55
CA GLU A 79 19.42 3.16 -22.28
C GLU A 79 19.63 2.78 -20.81
N GLU A 80 20.77 3.14 -20.23
CA GLU A 80 21.05 2.93 -18.81
C GLU A 80 20.06 3.71 -17.92
N GLU A 81 19.83 5.00 -18.21
CA GLU A 81 18.85 5.83 -17.50
C GLU A 81 17.43 5.25 -17.60
N ALA A 82 17.01 4.78 -18.79
CA ALA A 82 15.71 4.17 -19.00
C ALA A 82 15.54 2.89 -18.18
N SER A 83 16.55 2.01 -18.20
CA SER A 83 16.50 0.75 -17.44
C SER A 83 16.39 0.97 -15.92
N LEU A 84 17.08 1.99 -15.40
CA LEU A 84 17.01 2.37 -13.98
C LEU A 84 15.65 2.98 -13.64
N GLN A 85 15.11 3.83 -14.53
CA GLN A 85 13.78 4.41 -14.36
C GLN A 85 12.69 3.33 -14.37
N ASP A 86 12.72 2.42 -15.33
CA ASP A 86 11.78 1.30 -15.44
C ASP A 86 11.81 0.42 -14.17
N PHE A 87 13.00 0.15 -13.65
CA PHE A 87 13.15 -0.60 -12.39
C PHE A 87 12.53 0.13 -11.19
N ILE A 88 12.74 1.44 -11.08
CA ILE A 88 12.18 2.27 -10.00
C ILE A 88 10.65 2.28 -10.09
N ASP A 89 10.09 2.49 -11.28
CA ASP A 89 8.65 2.57 -11.51
C ASP A 89 7.97 1.21 -11.27
N ALA A 90 8.59 0.12 -11.73
CA ALA A 90 8.11 -1.24 -11.46
C ALA A 90 8.09 -1.53 -9.96
N SER A 91 9.14 -1.14 -9.24
CA SER A 91 9.25 -1.34 -7.79
C SER A 91 8.19 -0.54 -7.02
N TYR A 92 7.90 0.69 -7.45
CA TYR A 92 6.85 1.53 -6.86
C TYR A 92 5.46 0.89 -7.04
N HIS A 93 5.13 0.47 -8.26
CA HIS A 93 3.85 -0.17 -8.55
C HIS A 93 3.69 -1.51 -7.85
N GLU A 94 4.75 -2.28 -7.68
CA GLU A 94 4.69 -3.52 -6.92
C GLU A 94 4.33 -3.26 -5.45
N ARG A 95 4.98 -2.26 -4.83
CA ARG A 95 4.70 -1.86 -3.45
C ARG A 95 3.26 -1.39 -3.29
N GLU A 96 2.77 -0.54 -4.19
CA GLU A 96 1.38 -0.05 -4.18
C GLU A 96 0.38 -1.22 -4.27
N ARG A 97 0.62 -2.20 -5.16
CA ARG A 97 -0.21 -3.41 -5.26
C ARG A 97 -0.19 -4.24 -3.97
N GLN A 98 0.97 -4.38 -3.33
CA GLN A 98 1.09 -5.11 -2.07
C GLN A 98 0.33 -4.40 -0.93
N GLU A 99 0.45 -3.08 -0.83
CA GLU A 99 -0.28 -2.26 0.13
C GLU A 99 -1.79 -2.40 -0.06
N HIS A 100 -2.30 -2.29 -1.30
CA HIS A 100 -3.70 -2.53 -1.61
C HIS A 100 -4.19 -3.93 -1.22
N ARG A 101 -3.44 -4.98 -1.57
CA ARG A 101 -3.79 -6.37 -1.20
C ARG A 101 -3.87 -6.55 0.31
N SER A 102 -2.89 -6.01 1.04
CA SER A 102 -2.86 -6.10 2.50
C SER A 102 -4.05 -5.36 3.13
N HIS A 103 -4.39 -4.18 2.63
CA HIS A 103 -5.51 -3.40 3.11
C HIS A 103 -6.86 -4.10 2.84
N ASP A 104 -7.03 -4.71 1.67
CA ASP A 104 -8.23 -5.48 1.34
C ASP A 104 -8.40 -6.71 2.23
N LEU A 105 -7.30 -7.39 2.56
CA LEU A 105 -7.31 -8.49 3.53
C LEU A 105 -7.74 -8.00 4.92
N HIS A 106 -7.23 -6.86 5.38
CA HIS A 106 -7.64 -6.28 6.66
C HIS A 106 -9.11 -5.88 6.67
N LYS A 107 -9.63 -5.27 5.60
CA LYS A 107 -11.06 -4.97 5.44
C LYS A 107 -11.92 -6.22 5.53
N ARG A 108 -11.53 -7.31 4.86
CA ARG A 108 -12.24 -8.60 4.92
C ARG A 108 -12.23 -9.19 6.32
N ARG A 109 -11.07 -9.20 6.99
CA ARG A 109 -10.95 -9.66 8.39
C ARG A 109 -11.83 -8.85 9.33
N LEU A 110 -11.83 -7.52 9.21
CA LEU A 110 -12.69 -6.66 10.02
C LEU A 110 -14.18 -6.95 9.79
N ARG A 111 -14.60 -7.13 8.52
CA ARG A 111 -15.98 -7.53 8.20
C ARG A 111 -16.35 -8.87 8.83
N ASN A 112 -15.45 -9.86 8.78
CA ASN A 112 -15.68 -11.16 9.40
C ASN A 112 -15.78 -11.04 10.93
N GLN A 113 -14.89 -10.29 11.58
CA GLN A 113 -14.95 -10.05 13.03
C GLN A 113 -16.24 -9.33 13.45
N LEU A 114 -16.70 -8.36 12.66
CA LEU A 114 -17.98 -7.69 12.90
C LEU A 114 -19.16 -8.64 12.74
N ALA A 115 -19.11 -9.54 11.75
CA ALA A 115 -20.14 -10.56 11.56
C ALA A 115 -20.14 -11.60 12.70
N GLU A 116 -18.97 -12.09 13.11
CA GLU A 116 -18.81 -12.99 14.26
C GLU A 116 -19.33 -12.34 15.55
N TYR A 117 -18.99 -11.07 15.80
CA TYR A 117 -19.51 -10.34 16.94
C TYR A 117 -21.04 -10.17 16.89
N ALA A 118 -21.59 -9.88 15.71
CA ALA A 118 -23.04 -9.79 15.52
C ALA A 118 -23.74 -11.14 15.76
N LEU A 119 -23.13 -12.25 15.32
CA LEU A 119 -23.61 -13.61 15.58
C LEU A 119 -23.61 -13.92 17.07
N LEU A 120 -22.48 -13.71 17.76
CA LEU A 120 -22.41 -13.91 19.22
C LEU A 120 -23.45 -13.09 19.97
N ARG A 121 -23.70 -11.85 19.53
CA ARG A 121 -24.75 -11.00 20.11
C ARG A 121 -26.15 -11.57 19.86
N ALA A 122 -26.41 -12.12 18.68
CA ALA A 122 -27.68 -12.74 18.34
C ALA A 122 -27.90 -14.04 19.11
N GLU A 123 -26.88 -14.89 19.24
CA GLU A 123 -26.89 -16.11 20.03
C GLU A 123 -27.19 -15.82 21.51
N ALA A 124 -26.49 -14.87 22.11
CA ALA A 124 -26.75 -14.43 23.48
C ALA A 124 -28.16 -13.82 23.67
N ALA A 125 -28.75 -13.22 22.63
CA ALA A 125 -30.13 -12.74 22.66
C ALA A 125 -31.12 -13.92 22.62
N LEU A 126 -30.86 -14.92 21.78
CA LEU A 126 -31.68 -16.13 21.68
C LEU A 126 -31.63 -16.97 22.96
N GLU A 127 -30.47 -17.10 23.59
CA GLU A 127 -30.33 -17.79 24.88
C GLU A 127 -31.14 -17.11 25.99
N ARG A 128 -31.09 -15.78 26.08
CA ARG A 128 -31.92 -15.01 27.01
C ARG A 128 -33.41 -15.21 26.75
N GLN A 129 -33.84 -15.21 25.49
CA GLN A 129 -35.24 -15.51 25.14
C GLN A 129 -35.66 -16.92 25.56
N ARG A 130 -34.78 -17.92 25.39
CA ARG A 130 -35.05 -19.29 25.84
C ARG A 130 -35.18 -19.36 27.36
N GLN A 131 -34.28 -18.71 28.11
CA GLN A 131 -34.34 -18.64 29.56
C GLN A 131 -35.62 -17.97 30.06
N ALA A 132 -35.99 -16.83 29.46
CA ALA A 132 -37.24 -16.14 29.78
C ALA A 132 -38.46 -17.03 29.50
N ALA A 133 -38.50 -17.72 28.37
CA ALA A 133 -39.58 -18.65 28.05
C ALA A 133 -39.67 -19.83 29.04
N THR A 134 -38.54 -20.37 29.50
CA THR A 134 -38.53 -21.43 30.53
C THR A 134 -39.02 -20.93 31.89
N LEU A 135 -38.63 -19.72 32.29
CA LEU A 135 -39.09 -19.10 33.54
C LEU A 135 -40.58 -18.76 33.47
N GLN A 136 -41.06 -18.27 32.34
CA GLN A 136 -42.49 -18.02 32.11
C GLN A 136 -43.33 -19.30 32.22
N ARG A 137 -42.87 -20.42 31.64
CA ARG A 137 -43.56 -21.71 31.81
C ARG A 137 -43.59 -22.14 33.27
N ARG A 138 -42.44 -22.07 33.96
CA ARG A 138 -42.37 -22.41 35.40
C ARG A 138 -43.26 -21.50 36.25
N LEU A 139 -43.36 -20.21 35.92
CA LEU A 139 -44.27 -19.29 36.60
C LEU A 139 -45.72 -19.74 36.43
N MET A 140 -46.14 -20.13 35.23
CA MET A 140 -47.50 -20.62 34.99
C MET A 140 -47.76 -21.92 35.79
N ASP A 141 -46.78 -22.82 35.87
CA ASP A 141 -46.88 -24.04 36.68
C ASP A 141 -47.05 -23.71 38.18
N VAL A 142 -46.22 -22.82 38.73
CA VAL A 142 -46.30 -22.36 40.13
C VAL A 142 -47.63 -21.67 40.43
N LEU A 143 -48.12 -20.82 39.53
CA LEU A 143 -49.43 -20.17 39.67
C LEU A 143 -50.57 -21.20 39.63
N SER A 144 -50.45 -22.25 38.81
CA SER A 144 -51.45 -23.33 38.77
C SER A 144 -51.48 -24.13 40.07
N GLN A 145 -50.31 -24.38 40.69
CA GLN A 145 -50.21 -25.02 42.00
C GLN A 145 -50.82 -24.15 43.11
N ALA A 146 -50.66 -22.83 43.02
CA ALA A 146 -51.25 -21.89 43.96
C ALA A 146 -52.79 -21.97 44.03
N LEU A 147 -53.45 -22.27 42.90
CA LEU A 147 -54.91 -22.36 42.81
C LEU A 147 -55.49 -23.57 43.56
N VAL A 148 -54.68 -24.61 43.78
CA VAL A 148 -55.12 -25.88 44.41
C VAL A 148 -54.49 -26.05 45.80
N ALA A 149 -53.74 -25.07 46.29
CA ALA A 149 -53.06 -25.15 47.58
C ALA A 149 -54.03 -24.89 48.75
N GLU A 150 -54.11 -25.84 49.69
CA GLU A 150 -55.01 -25.76 50.86
C GLU A 150 -54.27 -25.42 52.17
N GLY A 151 -52.94 -25.55 52.23
CA GLY A 151 -52.12 -25.33 53.43
C GLY A 151 -51.38 -23.99 53.45
N GLU A 152 -51.36 -23.30 54.61
CA GLU A 152 -50.64 -22.02 54.76
C GLU A 152 -49.14 -22.10 54.44
N GLU A 153 -48.48 -23.20 54.80
CA GLU A 153 -47.05 -23.40 54.54
C GLU A 153 -46.77 -23.58 53.05
N ASP A 154 -47.63 -24.31 52.33
CA ASP A 154 -47.53 -24.51 50.89
C ASP A 154 -47.80 -23.21 50.14
N ILE A 155 -48.81 -22.43 50.57
CA ILE A 155 -49.08 -21.10 50.02
C ILE A 155 -47.88 -20.17 50.19
N ARG A 156 -47.22 -20.18 51.35
CA ARG A 156 -46.02 -19.35 51.59
C ARG A 156 -44.85 -19.76 50.70
N ARG A 157 -44.60 -21.06 50.52
CA ARG A 157 -43.54 -21.57 49.63
C ARG A 157 -43.80 -21.19 48.17
N ILE A 158 -45.02 -21.38 47.69
CA ILE A 158 -45.43 -21.05 46.32
C ILE A 158 -45.26 -19.55 46.03
N ARG A 159 -45.67 -18.67 46.96
CA ARG A 159 -45.48 -17.22 46.82
C ARG A 159 -44.00 -16.82 46.76
N TYR A 160 -43.15 -17.45 47.56
CA TYR A 160 -41.72 -17.20 47.53
C TYR A 160 -41.08 -17.61 46.19
N GLU A 161 -41.47 -18.77 45.65
CA GLU A 161 -41.02 -19.21 44.33
C GLU A 161 -41.53 -18.29 43.21
N GLU A 162 -42.79 -17.86 43.27
CA GLU A 162 -43.39 -16.88 42.35
C GLU A 162 -42.60 -15.56 42.33
N GLU A 163 -42.34 -14.98 43.50
CA GLU A 163 -41.54 -13.75 43.63
C GLU A 163 -40.12 -13.93 43.08
N THR A 164 -39.50 -15.09 43.33
CA THR A 164 -38.15 -15.39 42.85
C THR A 164 -38.12 -15.45 41.32
N ILE A 165 -39.07 -16.14 40.70
CA ILE A 165 -39.16 -16.25 39.23
C ILE A 165 -39.48 -14.88 38.61
N ARG A 166 -40.35 -14.08 39.24
CA ARG A 166 -40.65 -12.71 38.77
C ARG A 166 -39.43 -11.79 38.80
N ARG A 167 -38.61 -11.86 39.85
CA ARG A 167 -37.35 -11.10 39.93
C ARG A 167 -36.37 -11.53 38.84
N GLN A 168 -36.20 -12.83 38.61
CA GLN A 168 -35.34 -13.35 37.54
C GLN A 168 -35.80 -12.92 36.14
N LEU A 169 -37.11 -12.85 35.89
CA LEU A 169 -37.66 -12.31 34.64
C LEU A 169 -37.41 -10.81 34.50
N GLN A 170 -37.55 -10.03 35.58
CA GLN A 170 -37.20 -8.61 35.58
C GLN A 170 -35.71 -8.39 35.28
N ASP A 171 -34.82 -9.15 35.91
CA ASP A 171 -33.37 -9.06 35.68
C ASP A 171 -33.02 -9.30 34.20
N LEU A 172 -33.62 -10.31 33.56
CA LEU A 172 -33.43 -10.62 32.14
C LEU A 172 -33.94 -9.50 31.22
N ASP A 173 -35.06 -8.87 31.56
CA ASP A 173 -35.63 -7.74 30.80
C ASP A 173 -34.80 -6.45 30.99
N GLU A 174 -34.23 -6.23 32.17
CA GLU A 174 -33.30 -5.13 32.43
C GLU A 174 -31.99 -5.29 31.64
N GLU A 175 -31.44 -6.50 31.55
CA GLU A 175 -30.27 -6.79 30.72
C GLU A 175 -30.55 -6.64 29.21
N ARG A 176 -31.80 -6.87 28.78
CA ARG A 176 -32.23 -6.67 27.39
C ARG A 176 -32.34 -5.19 27.04
N THR A 177 -32.92 -4.39 27.92
CA THR A 177 -33.16 -2.95 27.71
C THR A 177 -31.89 -2.12 27.95
N ASN A 178 -31.01 -2.54 28.86
CA ASN A 178 -29.81 -1.80 29.26
C ASN A 178 -28.54 -2.67 29.35
N PRO A 179 -28.01 -3.17 28.21
CA PRO A 179 -26.85 -4.07 28.18
C PRO A 179 -25.53 -3.46 28.70
N HIS A 180 -25.47 -2.15 28.96
CA HIS A 180 -24.27 -1.45 29.44
C HIS A 180 -24.29 -1.15 30.95
N ARG A 181 -25.42 -1.37 31.64
CA ARG A 181 -25.55 -0.99 33.07
C ARG A 181 -24.81 -1.95 34.00
N GLY A 182 -24.77 -3.25 33.67
CA GLY A 182 -24.06 -4.29 34.45
C GLY A 182 -22.55 -4.40 34.20
N ARG A 183 -21.99 -3.72 33.20
CA ARG A 183 -20.54 -3.80 32.85
C ARG A 183 -19.68 -2.73 33.50
N ARG A 184 -20.26 -1.75 34.20
CA ARG A 184 -19.48 -0.84 35.04
C ARG A 184 -19.02 -1.59 36.29
N LYS A 185 -17.76 -2.05 36.30
CA LYS A 185 -17.10 -2.32 37.57
C LYS A 185 -17.11 -1.04 38.40
N PRO A 186 -17.41 -1.09 39.71
CA PRO A 186 -17.16 0.06 40.57
C PRO A 186 -15.66 0.39 40.51
N ALA A 187 -15.37 1.70 40.49
CA ALA A 187 -14.01 2.23 40.42
C ALA A 187 -13.15 1.79 41.59
#